data_AF-A0A1K2IXM1-F1
#
_entry.id   AF-A0A1K2IXM1-F1
#
_cell.length_a   1.000
_cell.length_b   1.000
_cell.length_c   1.000
_cell.angle_alpha   90.00
_cell.angle_beta   90.00
_cell.angle_gamma   90.00
#
_symmetry.space_group_name_H-M   'P 1'
#
loop_
_entity.id
_entity.type
_entity.pdbx_description
1 polymer ?
#
loop_
_entity_poly.entity_id
_entity_poly.type
_entity_poly.pdbx_seq_one_letter_code
_entity_poly.pdbx_strand_id
1 'polypeptide(L)'
;MRKTIILIVAVLSLQANAQSWNLTGNAGTSPSTNFIGTTDNQSLVFKINNSEKLRLTANGRLVFHETNTQGFTNNLYIGGGNEIPSNNAGGVNYGNVAVGLGSLVANSTGVSNTALGFNTLGSSTTGSLNTALGINSMQFSVTGNNNVAVGHNTLGGIISGEYNTAVGFSALRAWGSTASVPLVGNTALGTSALLRLTNGNYNTVLGFNGFLNTLTANNNISVGYSNAPNANNASGNIYIGNNIAPYNSQPSNELNIGNWIVGNNGTIGIGQFNSQLPADGIAQDGERYKLFVKDGIRTEKIKVDIASSNGWADYVFEKDYKLMSLNDLSQFINKNGHLPEVPSTKEAIENGIELKAMNILLLKKIEELTLHAIEQQKRIEVLEKKMK
;
A
#
# COMPACT_ATOMS: atom_id res chain seq x y z
N MET A 1 -36.62 104.67 -19.84
CA MET A 1 -37.50 103.63 -19.27
C MET A 1 -36.98 102.25 -19.66
N ARG A 2 -36.80 101.38 -18.67
CA ARG A 2 -37.03 99.92 -18.70
C ARG A 2 -36.25 99.03 -19.69
N LYS A 3 -35.39 98.21 -19.05
CA LYS A 3 -35.16 96.76 -19.22
C LYS A 3 -34.11 96.29 -20.22
N THR A 4 -32.90 96.17 -19.67
CA THR A 4 -31.91 95.12 -19.91
C THR A 4 -32.53 93.74 -20.03
N ILE A 5 -32.22 93.01 -21.11
CA ILE A 5 -32.21 91.55 -21.13
C ILE A 5 -30.87 91.14 -21.75
N ILE A 6 -29.92 90.81 -20.89
CA ILE A 6 -28.69 90.09 -21.26
C ILE A 6 -29.08 88.61 -21.24
N LEU A 7 -29.18 88.00 -22.42
CA LEU A 7 -29.38 86.56 -22.53
C LEU A 7 -28.03 85.88 -22.33
N ILE A 8 -27.79 85.34 -21.15
CA ILE A 8 -26.64 84.47 -20.85
C ILE A 8 -26.88 83.16 -21.60
N VAL A 9 -26.09 82.91 -22.65
CA VAL A 9 -26.04 81.59 -23.30
C VAL A 9 -25.29 80.66 -22.36
N ALA A 10 -26.04 79.89 -21.56
CA ALA A 10 -25.51 78.75 -20.85
C ALA A 10 -25.17 77.67 -21.88
N VAL A 11 -23.87 77.49 -22.15
CA VAL A 11 -23.37 76.30 -22.84
C VAL A 11 -23.61 75.13 -21.89
N LEU A 12 -24.74 74.45 -22.05
CA LEU A 12 -24.98 73.14 -21.48
C LEU A 12 -24.00 72.17 -22.15
N SER A 13 -22.86 71.93 -21.52
CA SER A 13 -22.05 70.76 -21.82
C SER A 13 -22.90 69.52 -21.49
N LEU A 14 -23.53 68.94 -22.51
CA LEU A 14 -24.02 67.57 -22.46
C LEU A 14 -22.79 66.66 -22.29
N GLN A 15 -22.37 66.45 -21.05
CA GLN A 15 -21.54 65.30 -20.76
C GLN A 15 -22.42 64.08 -20.98
N ALA A 16 -22.24 63.43 -22.13
CA ALA A 16 -22.72 62.07 -22.36
C ALA A 16 -21.92 61.14 -21.43
N ASN A 17 -22.25 61.18 -20.14
CA ASN A 17 -21.61 60.36 -19.13
C ASN A 17 -22.22 58.96 -19.18
N ALA A 18 -21.37 58.01 -19.58
CA ALA A 18 -21.46 56.56 -19.42
C ALA A 18 -22.72 55.88 -19.99
N GLN A 19 -22.51 54.92 -20.89
CA GLN A 19 -23.52 53.88 -21.12
C GLN A 19 -23.74 53.14 -19.79
N SER A 20 -24.84 53.45 -19.11
CA SER A 20 -25.31 52.65 -17.98
C SER A 20 -25.71 51.26 -18.47
N TRP A 21 -25.34 50.22 -17.74
CA TRP A 21 -25.86 48.89 -17.99
C TRP A 21 -27.32 48.82 -17.52
N ASN A 22 -28.26 48.59 -18.43
CA ASN A 22 -29.67 48.51 -18.08
C ASN A 22 -29.97 47.21 -17.31
N LEU A 23 -30.86 47.28 -16.32
CA LEU A 23 -31.36 46.12 -15.56
C LEU A 23 -32.11 45.11 -16.45
N THR A 24 -32.63 45.53 -17.60
CA THR A 24 -33.27 44.65 -18.60
C THR A 24 -32.30 44.18 -19.70
N GLY A 25 -31.01 44.52 -19.59
CA GLY A 25 -30.01 44.28 -20.63
C GLY A 25 -30.02 45.33 -21.74
N ASN A 26 -28.95 45.34 -22.54
CA ASN A 26 -28.71 46.29 -23.63
C ASN A 26 -28.69 45.55 -24.98
N ALA A 27 -29.41 46.07 -25.99
CA ALA A 27 -29.32 45.59 -27.38
C ALA A 27 -28.20 46.34 -28.14
N GLY A 28 -27.60 45.71 -29.17
CA GLY A 28 -26.62 46.35 -30.05
C GLY A 28 -25.22 46.58 -29.44
N THR A 29 -24.79 45.73 -28.50
CA THR A 29 -23.48 45.85 -27.84
C THR A 29 -22.30 45.46 -28.75
N SER A 30 -21.16 46.13 -28.57
CA SER A 30 -19.86 45.79 -29.17
C SER A 30 -18.88 45.28 -28.10
N PRO A 31 -18.34 44.04 -28.19
CA PRO A 31 -17.46 43.48 -27.17
C PRO A 31 -16.17 44.28 -26.88
N SER A 32 -15.69 45.10 -27.82
CA SER A 32 -14.46 45.89 -27.64
C SER A 32 -14.64 47.19 -26.86
N THR A 33 -15.88 47.68 -26.73
CA THR A 33 -16.19 48.97 -26.11
C THR A 33 -17.30 48.90 -25.08
N ASN A 34 -18.04 47.79 -25.01
CA ASN A 34 -19.16 47.60 -24.09
C ASN A 34 -18.86 46.42 -23.17
N PHE A 35 -18.55 46.74 -21.91
CA PHE A 35 -18.29 45.76 -20.88
C PHE A 35 -18.79 46.25 -19.53
N ILE A 36 -19.00 45.31 -18.60
CA ILE A 36 -19.27 45.59 -17.20
C ILE A 36 -17.94 45.44 -16.46
N GLY A 37 -17.36 46.54 -16.01
CA GLY A 37 -16.03 46.55 -15.40
C GLY A 37 -15.47 47.95 -15.21
N THR A 38 -14.18 47.99 -14.92
CA THR A 38 -13.39 49.22 -14.71
C THR A 38 -12.40 49.40 -15.87
N THR A 39 -12.11 50.65 -16.24
CA THR A 39 -11.05 50.99 -17.22
C THR A 39 -9.70 51.26 -16.54
N ASP A 40 -9.68 51.30 -15.21
CA ASP A 40 -8.51 51.52 -14.37
C ASP A 40 -8.17 50.26 -13.56
N ASN A 41 -7.04 50.28 -12.84
CA ASN A 41 -6.59 49.17 -12.00
C ASN A 41 -7.39 49.07 -10.68
N GLN A 42 -8.69 49.40 -10.70
CA GLN A 42 -9.59 49.28 -9.55
C GLN A 42 -10.43 48.01 -9.67
N SER A 43 -10.87 47.51 -8.51
CA SER A 43 -11.70 46.31 -8.45
C SER A 43 -13.15 46.59 -8.83
N LEU A 44 -13.79 45.70 -9.57
CA LEU A 44 -15.24 45.72 -9.78
C LEU A 44 -15.95 45.10 -8.57
N VAL A 45 -16.89 45.82 -7.96
CA VAL A 45 -17.58 45.39 -6.73
C VAL A 45 -19.09 45.25 -6.98
N PHE A 46 -19.66 44.12 -6.56
CA PHE A 46 -21.09 43.89 -6.48
C PHE A 46 -21.55 43.96 -5.03
N LYS A 47 -22.62 44.73 -4.81
CA LYS A 47 -23.17 45.01 -3.49
C LYS A 47 -24.62 44.56 -3.38
N ILE A 48 -25.03 44.19 -2.18
CA ILE A 48 -26.43 44.01 -1.78
C ILE A 48 -26.67 44.89 -0.56
N ASN A 49 -27.71 45.74 -0.60
CA ASN A 49 -28.00 46.70 0.47
C ASN A 49 -26.78 47.59 0.83
N ASN A 50 -26.05 48.06 -0.19
CA ASN A 50 -24.82 48.84 -0.07
C ASN A 50 -23.65 48.14 0.68
N SER A 51 -23.82 46.88 1.07
CA SER A 51 -22.77 46.03 1.58
C SER A 51 -22.14 45.24 0.43
N GLU A 52 -20.82 45.19 0.40
CA GLU A 52 -20.06 44.42 -0.58
C GLU A 52 -20.23 42.93 -0.37
N LYS A 53 -20.57 42.20 -1.46
CA LYS A 53 -20.78 40.75 -1.43
C LYS A 53 -19.88 40.00 -2.40
N LEU A 54 -19.47 40.63 -3.50
CA LEU A 54 -18.58 40.04 -4.50
C LEU A 54 -17.62 41.11 -5.06
N ARG A 55 -16.37 40.76 -5.29
CA ARG A 55 -15.36 41.64 -5.90
C ARG A 55 -14.55 40.90 -6.94
N LEU A 56 -14.45 41.43 -8.15
CA LEU A 56 -13.40 41.08 -9.10
C LEU A 56 -12.26 42.08 -8.91
N THR A 57 -11.16 41.62 -8.30
CA THR A 57 -9.99 42.47 -8.03
C THR A 57 -9.29 42.88 -9.32
N ALA A 58 -8.47 43.92 -9.25
CA ALA A 58 -7.65 44.38 -10.38
C ALA A 58 -6.68 43.31 -10.91
N ASN A 59 -6.31 42.33 -10.07
CA ASN A 59 -5.48 41.19 -10.46
C ASN A 59 -6.31 39.99 -10.98
N GLY A 60 -7.60 40.17 -11.28
CA GLY A 60 -8.46 39.11 -11.83
C GLY A 60 -9.04 38.12 -10.81
N ARG A 61 -8.79 38.31 -9.50
CA ARG A 61 -9.35 37.45 -8.43
C ARG A 61 -10.82 37.73 -8.16
N LEU A 62 -11.63 36.69 -7.99
CA LEU A 62 -13.03 36.80 -7.53
C LEU A 62 -13.14 36.53 -6.01
N VAL A 63 -13.64 37.49 -5.23
CA VAL A 63 -13.71 37.45 -3.75
C VAL A 63 -15.15 37.61 -3.28
N PHE A 64 -15.59 36.80 -2.32
CA PHE A 64 -16.90 36.92 -1.67
C PHE A 64 -16.76 37.53 -0.25
N HIS A 65 -17.65 38.46 0.13
CA HIS A 65 -17.58 39.24 1.38
C HIS A 65 -18.83 39.03 2.28
N GLU A 66 -18.65 39.24 3.60
CA GLU A 66 -19.70 39.14 4.63
C GLU A 66 -20.46 37.81 4.67
N THR A 67 -19.71 36.70 4.71
CA THR A 67 -20.23 35.33 4.76
C THR A 67 -20.48 34.83 6.20
N ASN A 68 -20.70 35.73 7.16
CA ASN A 68 -20.43 35.47 8.59
C ASN A 68 -21.66 35.13 9.43
N THR A 69 -22.87 35.17 8.87
CA THR A 69 -24.09 34.69 9.56
C THR A 69 -24.17 33.18 9.45
N GLN A 70 -23.95 32.50 10.58
CA GLN A 70 -23.86 31.04 10.68
C GLN A 70 -25.12 30.32 10.20
N GLY A 71 -25.00 29.70 9.03
CA GLY A 71 -25.85 28.66 8.49
C GLY A 71 -25.05 28.02 7.38
N PHE A 72 -25.03 26.68 7.28
CA PHE A 72 -24.15 25.91 6.39
C PHE A 72 -24.47 26.06 4.88
N THR A 73 -24.58 27.29 4.38
CA THR A 73 -24.84 27.62 2.99
C THR A 73 -23.86 28.74 2.57
N ASN A 74 -23.13 28.52 1.47
CA ASN A 74 -22.39 29.51 0.64
C ASN A 74 -20.88 29.72 1.00
N ASN A 75 -19.85 29.70 0.14
CA ASN A 75 -19.70 29.59 -1.32
C ASN A 75 -18.26 29.16 -1.71
N LEU A 76 -18.15 28.70 -2.96
CA LEU A 76 -16.98 28.30 -3.75
C LEU A 76 -15.90 29.41 -3.87
N TYR A 77 -14.69 29.17 -3.35
CA TYR A 77 -13.50 29.98 -3.68
C TYR A 77 -12.94 29.46 -5.02
N ILE A 78 -12.69 30.31 -6.02
CA ILE A 78 -11.95 29.91 -7.23
C ILE A 78 -10.84 30.93 -7.44
N GLY A 79 -9.59 30.50 -7.23
CA GLY A 79 -8.40 31.20 -7.70
C GLY A 79 -7.41 31.67 -6.62
N GLY A 80 -6.14 31.25 -6.82
CA GLY A 80 -4.89 31.97 -6.48
C GLY A 80 -4.57 32.22 -5.01
N GLY A 81 -3.53 31.53 -4.50
CA GLY A 81 -2.80 31.92 -3.30
C GLY A 81 -2.10 33.28 -3.50
N ASN A 82 -1.51 33.84 -2.44
CA ASN A 82 -0.84 35.14 -2.47
C ASN A 82 0.23 35.22 -3.58
N GLU A 83 -0.12 35.70 -4.77
CA GLU A 83 0.85 36.14 -5.76
C GLU A 83 1.47 37.45 -5.26
N ILE A 84 2.57 37.34 -4.53
CA ILE A 84 3.45 38.48 -4.30
C ILE A 84 4.01 38.85 -5.70
N PRO A 85 3.87 40.12 -6.14
CA PRO A 85 4.45 40.58 -7.38
C PRO A 85 5.94 40.25 -7.40
N SER A 86 6.38 39.58 -8.45
CA SER A 86 7.77 39.17 -8.69
C SER A 86 8.70 40.38 -8.81
N ASN A 87 9.10 40.97 -7.70
CA ASN A 87 10.23 41.91 -7.69
C ASN A 87 11.13 41.86 -6.44
N ASN A 88 11.01 40.84 -5.58
CA ASN A 88 12.02 40.58 -4.56
C ASN A 88 12.31 39.08 -4.42
N ALA A 89 13.60 38.76 -4.42
CA ALA A 89 14.15 37.41 -4.46
C ALA A 89 13.75 36.57 -3.23
N GLY A 90 13.20 35.37 -3.47
CA GLY A 90 13.12 34.31 -2.46
C GLY A 90 11.76 33.60 -2.29
N GLY A 91 11.20 33.02 -3.36
CA GLY A 91 10.16 31.97 -3.30
C GLY A 91 8.73 32.48 -3.07
N VAL A 92 7.94 32.58 -4.15
CA VAL A 92 6.58 33.12 -4.09
C VAL A 92 5.54 32.14 -4.66
N ASN A 93 4.40 32.09 -3.98
CA ASN A 93 3.29 31.12 -3.93
C ASN A 93 2.54 30.83 -5.27
N TYR A 94 3.21 30.37 -6.34
CA TYR A 94 2.57 30.13 -7.65
C TYR A 94 1.80 28.79 -7.77
N GLY A 95 0.71 28.80 -8.54
CA GLY A 95 0.05 27.58 -9.04
C GLY A 95 -0.90 26.84 -8.09
N ASN A 96 -1.35 27.49 -7.00
CA ASN A 96 -2.32 26.88 -6.08
C ASN A 96 -3.77 27.04 -6.57
N VAL A 97 -4.55 25.96 -6.50
CA VAL A 97 -6.01 25.95 -6.67
C VAL A 97 -6.64 25.70 -5.32
N ALA A 98 -7.28 26.71 -4.73
CA ALA A 98 -8.08 26.54 -3.51
C ALA A 98 -9.55 26.67 -3.86
N VAL A 99 -10.38 25.77 -3.33
CA VAL A 99 -11.83 25.77 -3.53
C VAL A 99 -12.52 25.19 -2.29
N GLY A 100 -13.31 26.00 -1.60
CA GLY A 100 -14.06 25.58 -0.40
C GLY A 100 -13.58 26.28 0.88
N LEU A 101 -14.48 26.39 1.85
CA LEU A 101 -14.28 27.18 3.06
C LEU A 101 -13.11 26.64 3.91
N GLY A 102 -12.17 27.50 4.29
CA GLY A 102 -11.00 27.13 5.11
C GLY A 102 -9.89 26.42 4.32
N SER A 103 -10.02 26.28 3.00
CA SER A 103 -9.00 25.68 2.15
C SER A 103 -7.77 26.58 2.02
N LEU A 104 -6.57 26.05 2.29
CA LEU A 104 -5.26 26.74 2.20
C LEU A 104 -5.13 28.08 2.98
N VAL A 105 -5.93 28.29 4.03
CA VAL A 105 -5.98 29.58 4.75
C VAL A 105 -4.66 29.98 5.44
N ALA A 106 -3.85 29.00 5.85
CA ALA A 106 -2.57 29.23 6.53
C ALA A 106 -1.34 29.28 5.60
N ASN A 107 -1.53 29.10 4.28
CA ASN A 107 -0.40 28.93 3.35
C ASN A 107 0.39 30.24 3.16
N SER A 108 1.67 30.23 3.54
CA SER A 108 2.57 31.39 3.42
C SER A 108 3.48 31.26 2.20
N THR A 109 4.17 30.12 2.02
CA THR A 109 5.15 29.93 0.94
C THR A 109 4.95 28.68 0.07
N GLY A 110 3.99 27.81 0.38
CA GLY A 110 3.73 26.58 -0.36
C GLY A 110 3.19 26.81 -1.77
N VAL A 111 3.65 26.03 -2.75
CA VAL A 111 3.33 26.20 -4.18
C VAL A 111 2.64 24.98 -4.79
N SER A 112 1.91 25.19 -5.89
CA SER A 112 1.39 24.11 -6.75
C SER A 112 0.49 23.07 -6.06
N ASN A 113 -0.28 23.48 -5.05
CA ASN A 113 -1.27 22.63 -4.40
C ASN A 113 -2.65 22.75 -5.05
N THR A 114 -3.40 21.65 -5.13
CA THR A 114 -4.83 21.64 -5.44
C THR A 114 -5.59 21.26 -4.17
N ALA A 115 -6.50 22.11 -3.71
CA ALA A 115 -7.20 21.99 -2.43
C ALA A 115 -8.69 22.26 -2.62
N LEU A 116 -9.49 21.20 -2.79
CA LEU A 116 -10.93 21.29 -3.06
C LEU A 116 -11.75 20.63 -1.93
N GLY A 117 -12.46 21.41 -1.12
CA GLY A 117 -13.29 20.94 -0.02
C GLY A 117 -13.33 21.89 1.17
N PHE A 118 -14.14 21.55 2.17
CA PHE A 118 -14.14 22.27 3.46
C PHE A 118 -12.87 21.92 4.23
N ASN A 119 -12.10 22.94 4.63
CA ASN A 119 -10.96 22.85 5.54
C ASN A 119 -9.85 21.91 5.04
N THR A 120 -9.74 21.81 3.72
CA THR A 120 -8.73 21.04 3.01
C THR A 120 -7.39 21.78 3.06
N LEU A 121 -6.30 21.12 3.48
CA LEU A 121 -4.98 21.77 3.66
C LEU A 121 -5.03 23.04 4.55
N GLY A 122 -5.98 23.13 5.48
CA GLY A 122 -6.24 24.36 6.25
C GLY A 122 -5.07 24.85 7.11
N SER A 123 -4.21 23.94 7.58
CA SER A 123 -3.03 24.27 8.41
C SER A 123 -1.70 24.30 7.63
N SER A 124 -1.74 24.12 6.30
CA SER A 124 -0.52 24.05 5.48
C SER A 124 0.12 25.43 5.39
N THR A 125 1.40 25.55 5.77
CA THR A 125 2.14 26.83 5.76
C THR A 125 3.16 26.87 4.63
N THR A 126 3.92 25.80 4.42
CA THR A 126 5.02 25.73 3.44
C THR A 126 4.93 24.51 2.51
N GLY A 127 3.96 23.62 2.73
CA GLY A 127 3.76 22.40 1.94
C GLY A 127 3.43 22.69 0.48
N SER A 128 4.06 21.94 -0.43
CA SER A 128 3.98 22.16 -1.87
C SER A 128 3.63 20.87 -2.63
N LEU A 129 3.08 21.03 -3.84
CA LEU A 129 2.79 19.93 -4.78
C LEU A 129 1.78 18.89 -4.23
N ASN A 130 0.84 19.31 -3.38
CA ASN A 130 -0.19 18.42 -2.82
C ASN A 130 -1.51 18.50 -3.61
N THR A 131 -2.18 17.37 -3.83
CA THR A 131 -3.56 17.31 -4.32
C THR A 131 -4.48 16.80 -3.23
N ALA A 132 -5.26 17.68 -2.62
CA ALA A 132 -6.23 17.36 -1.59
C ALA A 132 -7.66 17.67 -2.04
N LEU A 133 -8.53 16.67 -1.99
CA LEU A 133 -9.95 16.74 -2.38
C LEU A 133 -10.80 16.11 -1.28
N GLY A 134 -11.75 16.86 -0.72
CA GLY A 134 -12.69 16.39 0.30
C GLY A 134 -12.57 17.12 1.62
N ILE A 135 -13.59 16.94 2.46
CA ILE A 135 -13.72 17.61 3.77
C ILE A 135 -12.58 17.17 4.69
N ASN A 136 -11.85 18.15 5.26
CA ASN A 136 -10.70 17.95 6.15
C ASN A 136 -9.58 17.07 5.54
N SER A 137 -9.52 16.93 4.22
CA SER A 137 -8.41 16.24 3.57
C SER A 137 -7.11 17.03 3.81
N MET A 138 -6.09 16.37 4.38
CA MET A 138 -4.83 16.98 4.82
C MET A 138 -4.97 18.19 5.78
N GLN A 139 -6.04 18.28 6.57
CA GLN A 139 -6.34 19.44 7.42
C GLN A 139 -5.17 19.92 8.28
N PHE A 140 -4.45 19.00 8.95
CA PHE A 140 -3.35 19.32 9.86
C PHE A 140 -1.96 19.21 9.22
N SER A 141 -1.87 19.05 7.90
CA SER A 141 -0.57 19.07 7.21
C SER A 141 0.01 20.46 7.22
N VAL A 142 1.26 20.62 7.67
CA VAL A 142 1.95 21.92 7.84
C VAL A 142 3.04 22.11 6.80
N THR A 143 3.93 21.11 6.63
CA THR A 143 5.11 21.17 5.74
C THR A 143 5.19 20.00 4.75
N GLY A 144 4.17 19.13 4.69
CA GLY A 144 4.18 17.95 3.82
C GLY A 144 4.14 18.30 2.33
N ASN A 145 4.86 17.52 1.51
CA ASN A 145 5.03 17.76 0.08
C ASN A 145 4.64 16.55 -0.77
N ASN A 146 4.22 16.76 -2.01
CA ASN A 146 3.99 15.69 -3.00
C ASN A 146 2.97 14.62 -2.55
N ASN A 147 1.92 15.01 -1.82
CA ASN A 147 0.89 14.09 -1.37
C ASN A 147 -0.39 14.17 -2.20
N VAL A 148 -1.08 13.03 -2.36
CA VAL A 148 -2.43 12.96 -2.93
C VAL A 148 -3.39 12.47 -1.84
N ALA A 149 -4.45 13.22 -1.59
CA ALA A 149 -5.42 12.94 -0.53
C ALA A 149 -6.86 13.18 -1.01
N VAL A 150 -7.59 12.11 -1.33
CA VAL A 150 -8.95 12.21 -1.87
C VAL A 150 -9.94 11.52 -0.95
N GLY A 151 -10.79 12.27 -0.26
CA GLY A 151 -11.81 11.76 0.65
C GLY A 151 -11.99 12.61 1.90
N HIS A 152 -12.91 12.19 2.76
CA HIS A 152 -13.16 12.84 4.04
C HIS A 152 -12.11 12.43 5.08
N ASN A 153 -11.46 13.40 5.73
CA ASN A 153 -10.36 13.23 6.70
C ASN A 153 -9.12 12.47 6.18
N THR A 154 -8.94 12.32 4.86
CA THR A 154 -7.80 11.61 4.28
C THR A 154 -6.48 12.33 4.58
N LEU A 155 -5.42 11.63 4.99
CA LEU A 155 -4.15 12.22 5.49
C LEU A 155 -4.32 13.29 6.60
N GLY A 156 -5.48 13.33 7.28
CA GLY A 156 -5.88 14.49 8.07
C GLY A 156 -4.94 14.87 9.22
N GLY A 157 -4.16 13.94 9.77
CA GLY A 157 -3.29 14.13 10.94
C GLY A 157 -1.79 14.16 10.67
N ILE A 158 -1.35 14.25 9.41
CA ILE A 158 0.07 14.15 9.03
C ILE A 158 0.69 15.54 8.85
N ILE A 159 1.61 15.93 9.73
CA ILE A 159 2.23 17.27 9.75
C ILE A 159 3.24 17.48 8.62
N SER A 160 4.18 16.53 8.41
CA SER A 160 5.35 16.68 7.52
C SER A 160 5.62 15.46 6.63
N GLY A 161 4.58 14.72 6.22
CA GLY A 161 4.74 13.54 5.36
C GLY A 161 4.94 13.87 3.88
N GLU A 162 5.63 12.99 3.15
CA GLU A 162 5.96 13.19 1.73
C GLU A 162 5.64 11.98 0.87
N TYR A 163 5.29 12.21 -0.40
CA TYR A 163 5.06 11.15 -1.40
C TYR A 163 3.96 10.14 -1.00
N ASN A 164 2.97 10.55 -0.20
CA ASN A 164 1.88 9.66 0.19
C ASN A 164 0.69 9.81 -0.77
N THR A 165 0.07 8.69 -1.13
CA THR A 165 -1.18 8.65 -1.89
C THR A 165 -2.25 8.00 -1.04
N ALA A 166 -3.28 8.74 -0.66
CA ALA A 166 -4.40 8.23 0.10
C ALA A 166 -5.74 8.61 -0.56
N VAL A 167 -6.62 7.64 -0.70
CA VAL A 167 -7.93 7.81 -1.34
C VAL A 167 -8.97 6.98 -0.60
N GLY A 168 -10.04 7.60 -0.11
CA GLY A 168 -11.09 6.95 0.66
C GLY A 168 -11.37 7.62 1.99
N PHE A 169 -12.50 7.28 2.61
CA PHE A 169 -12.89 7.85 3.90
C PHE A 169 -11.87 7.50 4.98
N SER A 170 -11.25 8.52 5.58
CA SER A 170 -10.21 8.40 6.62
C SER A 170 -9.01 7.52 6.24
N ALA A 171 -8.71 7.35 4.94
CA ALA A 171 -7.49 6.65 4.53
C ALA A 171 -6.25 7.38 5.05
N LEU A 172 -5.32 6.63 5.66
CA LEU A 172 -4.07 7.13 6.21
C LEU A 172 -4.24 8.34 7.15
N ARG A 173 -5.27 8.33 8.00
CA ARG A 173 -5.60 9.42 8.94
C ARG A 173 -5.09 9.15 10.35
N ALA A 174 -3.91 9.67 10.67
CA ALA A 174 -3.41 9.72 12.04
C ALA A 174 -4.34 10.56 12.96
N TRP A 175 -4.44 10.17 14.23
CA TRP A 175 -5.21 10.90 15.24
C TRP A 175 -4.30 11.82 16.03
N GLY A 176 -4.63 13.11 16.05
CA GLY A 176 -3.86 14.13 16.75
C GLY A 176 -2.71 14.71 15.92
N SER A 177 -2.20 15.86 16.37
CA SER A 177 -0.99 16.51 15.85
C SER A 177 0.23 15.71 16.32
N THR A 178 0.41 14.50 15.81
CA THR A 178 1.61 13.72 16.11
C THR A 178 2.81 14.40 15.45
N ALA A 179 3.60 15.04 16.31
CA ALA A 179 4.79 15.78 15.93
C ALA A 179 5.86 14.82 15.37
N SER A 180 6.45 15.24 14.24
CA SER A 180 7.86 15.00 13.89
C SER A 180 8.28 13.68 13.22
N VAL A 181 7.40 12.72 12.92
CA VAL A 181 7.79 11.59 12.06
C VAL A 181 7.19 11.77 10.66
N PRO A 182 7.99 12.15 9.64
CA PRO A 182 7.55 12.14 8.26
C PRO A 182 7.13 10.72 7.86
N LEU A 183 5.86 10.55 7.51
CA LEU A 183 5.42 9.35 6.80
C LEU A 183 5.77 9.53 5.33
N VAL A 184 6.50 8.57 4.75
CA VAL A 184 7.04 8.69 3.41
C VAL A 184 6.60 7.52 2.53
N GLY A 185 6.10 7.83 1.34
CA GLY A 185 5.89 6.85 0.28
C GLY A 185 4.78 5.83 0.56
N ASN A 186 3.78 6.16 1.39
CA ASN A 186 2.68 5.25 1.68
C ASN A 186 1.54 5.41 0.66
N THR A 187 0.98 4.29 0.21
CA THR A 187 -0.24 4.22 -0.61
C THR A 187 -1.37 3.60 0.21
N ALA A 188 -2.49 4.32 0.38
CA ALA A 188 -3.66 3.87 1.13
C ALA A 188 -4.95 4.12 0.33
N LEU A 189 -5.48 3.11 -0.34
CA LEU A 189 -6.70 3.20 -1.15
C LEU A 189 -7.82 2.40 -0.48
N GLY A 190 -8.91 3.04 -0.09
CA GLY A 190 -10.07 2.41 0.54
C GLY A 190 -10.43 3.03 1.89
N THR A 191 -11.65 2.76 2.35
CA THR A 191 -12.12 3.30 3.63
C THR A 191 -11.28 2.76 4.78
N SER A 192 -10.72 3.68 5.57
CA SER A 192 -9.86 3.40 6.73
C SER A 192 -8.64 2.53 6.45
N ALA A 193 -8.18 2.48 5.19
CA ALA A 193 -6.90 1.86 4.85
C ALA A 193 -5.77 2.59 5.58
N LEU A 194 -4.95 1.84 6.32
CA LEU A 194 -3.78 2.35 7.05
C LEU A 194 -4.14 3.49 8.02
N LEU A 195 -5.35 3.46 8.60
CA LEU A 195 -5.95 4.58 9.31
C LEU A 195 -5.01 5.18 10.36
N ARG A 196 -4.50 4.37 11.30
CA ARG A 196 -3.83 4.90 12.51
C ARG A 196 -2.30 4.99 12.42
N LEU A 197 -1.71 4.95 11.23
CA LEU A 197 -0.25 4.98 11.10
C LEU A 197 0.33 6.29 11.63
N THR A 198 1.24 6.17 12.60
CA THR A 198 1.96 7.29 13.23
C THR A 198 3.46 7.28 12.93
N ASN A 199 4.02 6.13 12.53
CA ASN A 199 5.40 5.99 12.10
C ASN A 199 5.50 4.89 11.05
N GLY A 200 6.00 5.16 9.85
CA GLY A 200 6.08 4.11 8.86
C GLY A 200 6.16 4.59 7.42
N ASN A 201 6.93 3.86 6.62
CA ASN A 201 7.23 4.21 5.25
C ASN A 201 6.97 3.06 4.29
N TYR A 202 6.70 3.42 3.04
CA TYR A 202 6.64 2.48 1.91
C TYR A 202 5.61 1.35 2.07
N ASN A 203 4.49 1.63 2.75
CA ASN A 203 3.39 0.68 2.84
C ASN A 203 2.39 0.88 1.68
N THR A 204 1.90 -0.20 1.09
CA THR A 204 0.82 -0.20 0.10
C THR A 204 -0.37 -0.96 0.66
N VAL A 205 -1.46 -0.26 0.97
CA VAL A 205 -2.69 -0.82 1.53
C VAL A 205 -3.87 -0.47 0.63
N LEU A 206 -4.53 -1.48 0.08
CA LEU A 206 -5.63 -1.37 -0.86
C LEU A 206 -6.84 -2.15 -0.30
N GLY A 207 -7.94 -1.49 0.00
CA GLY A 207 -9.19 -2.08 0.48
C GLY A 207 -9.70 -1.48 1.79
N PHE A 208 -10.75 -2.09 2.33
CA PHE A 208 -11.46 -1.59 3.52
C PHE A 208 -10.77 -2.07 4.80
N ASN A 209 -10.48 -1.18 5.76
CA ASN A 209 -9.91 -1.52 7.07
C ASN A 209 -8.58 -2.31 7.05
N GLY A 210 -7.83 -2.33 5.95
CA GLY A 210 -6.49 -2.89 5.95
C GLY A 210 -5.59 -2.10 6.90
N PHE A 211 -4.87 -2.77 7.81
CA PHE A 211 -3.95 -2.12 8.76
C PHE A 211 -4.62 -1.03 9.62
N LEU A 212 -5.90 -1.23 9.97
CA LEU A 212 -6.76 -0.24 10.63
C LEU A 212 -6.13 0.38 11.90
N ASN A 213 -5.61 -0.44 12.81
CA ASN A 213 -5.04 -0.04 14.09
C ASN A 213 -3.52 -0.08 14.12
N THR A 214 -2.88 -0.14 12.95
CA THR A 214 -1.43 -0.17 12.84
C THR A 214 -0.84 1.21 13.13
N LEU A 215 -0.03 1.32 14.18
CA LEU A 215 0.68 2.53 14.59
C LEU A 215 2.06 2.65 13.95
N THR A 216 2.75 1.51 13.80
CA THR A 216 4.08 1.42 13.18
C THR A 216 4.10 0.34 12.10
N ALA A 217 4.53 0.68 10.89
CA ALA A 217 4.67 -0.31 9.81
C ALA A 217 5.61 0.15 8.70
N ASN A 218 6.40 -0.76 8.12
CA ASN A 218 7.27 -0.45 6.98
C ASN A 218 7.24 -1.52 5.89
N ASN A 219 7.28 -1.10 4.62
CA ASN A 219 7.46 -2.01 3.48
C ASN A 219 6.40 -3.12 3.36
N ASN A 220 5.16 -2.87 3.80
CA ASN A 220 4.10 -3.87 3.73
C ASN A 220 3.24 -3.70 2.48
N ILE A 221 2.73 -4.82 1.95
CA ILE A 221 1.69 -4.86 0.92
C ILE A 221 0.45 -5.52 1.52
N SER A 222 -0.70 -4.85 1.43
CA SER A 222 -1.98 -5.36 1.90
C SER A 222 -3.06 -5.07 0.87
N VAL A 223 -3.75 -6.11 0.39
CA VAL A 223 -4.79 -5.98 -0.65
C VAL A 223 -6.03 -6.79 -0.27
N GLY A 224 -7.16 -6.11 -0.11
CA GLY A 224 -8.49 -6.69 0.13
C GLY A 224 -9.15 -6.21 1.43
N TYR A 225 -10.06 -7.00 1.98
CA TYR A 225 -10.93 -6.58 3.08
C TYR A 225 -10.33 -6.94 4.46
N SER A 226 -10.16 -5.94 5.32
CA SER A 226 -9.85 -6.08 6.75
C SER A 226 -8.63 -6.96 7.04
N ASN A 227 -7.58 -6.85 6.22
CA ASN A 227 -6.34 -7.58 6.41
C ASN A 227 -5.46 -6.91 7.47
N ALA A 228 -4.94 -7.73 8.39
CA ALA A 228 -3.98 -7.33 9.41
C ALA A 228 -4.39 -6.09 10.22
N PRO A 229 -5.65 -5.98 10.70
CA PRO A 229 -6.16 -4.75 11.29
C PRO A 229 -5.42 -4.32 12.57
N ASN A 230 -4.68 -5.23 13.21
CA ASN A 230 -3.97 -4.98 14.47
C ASN A 230 -2.45 -5.25 14.37
N ALA A 231 -1.88 -5.29 13.17
CA ALA A 231 -0.46 -5.53 12.97
C ALA A 231 0.35 -4.29 13.34
N ASN A 232 1.03 -4.28 14.48
CA ASN A 232 1.88 -3.18 14.93
C ASN A 232 3.36 -3.54 14.78
N ASN A 233 4.23 -2.58 14.49
CA ASN A 233 5.63 -2.85 14.11
C ASN A 233 5.75 -3.82 12.92
N ALA A 234 4.76 -3.80 12.01
CA ALA A 234 4.69 -4.73 10.90
C ALA A 234 5.77 -4.38 9.85
N SER A 235 6.57 -5.35 9.40
CA SER A 235 7.62 -5.08 8.42
C SER A 235 7.69 -6.12 7.30
N GLY A 236 7.70 -5.67 6.05
CA GLY A 236 7.99 -6.56 4.91
C GLY A 236 6.94 -7.64 4.65
N ASN A 237 5.70 -7.45 5.12
CA ASN A 237 4.64 -8.45 4.97
C ASN A 237 3.87 -8.27 3.66
N ILE A 238 3.35 -9.37 3.11
CA ILE A 238 2.47 -9.40 1.95
C ILE A 238 1.17 -10.12 2.33
N TYR A 239 0.07 -9.37 2.38
CA TYR A 239 -1.26 -9.88 2.71
C TYR A 239 -2.24 -9.62 1.57
N ILE A 240 -2.76 -10.67 0.95
CA ILE A 240 -3.69 -10.54 -0.18
C ILE A 240 -4.90 -11.44 0.05
N GLY A 241 -6.09 -10.85 0.21
CA GLY A 241 -7.31 -11.61 0.49
C GLY A 241 -8.26 -10.87 1.42
N ASN A 242 -9.04 -11.62 2.20
CA ASN A 242 -10.05 -11.07 3.09
C ASN A 242 -9.89 -11.63 4.50
N ASN A 243 -10.02 -10.77 5.52
CA ASN A 243 -9.93 -11.09 6.93
C ASN A 243 -8.66 -11.86 7.30
N ILE A 244 -7.52 -11.50 6.71
CA ILE A 244 -6.24 -12.12 7.04
C ILE A 244 -5.80 -11.64 8.43
N ALA A 245 -5.60 -12.60 9.34
CA ALA A 245 -4.98 -12.38 10.64
C ALA A 245 -3.49 -12.73 10.54
N PRO A 246 -2.58 -11.82 10.93
CA PRO A 246 -1.18 -12.13 11.14
C PRO A 246 -1.02 -13.21 12.20
N TYR A 247 0.09 -13.97 12.13
CA TYR A 247 0.35 -15.02 13.11
C TYR A 247 0.74 -14.49 14.49
N ASN A 248 1.22 -13.25 14.56
CA ASN A 248 1.62 -12.57 15.80
C ASN A 248 1.29 -11.07 15.71
N SER A 249 1.48 -10.33 16.81
CA SER A 249 1.15 -8.90 16.87
C SER A 249 2.17 -7.98 16.19
N GLN A 250 3.36 -8.51 15.86
CA GLN A 250 4.47 -7.80 15.22
C GLN A 250 5.00 -8.54 13.99
N PRO A 251 4.15 -8.74 12.97
CA PRO A 251 4.49 -9.62 11.87
C PRO A 251 5.65 -9.04 11.06
N SER A 252 6.58 -9.91 10.69
CA SER A 252 7.73 -9.54 9.90
C SER A 252 8.04 -10.61 8.84
N ASN A 253 8.19 -10.18 7.59
CA ASN A 253 8.45 -11.05 6.44
C ASN A 253 7.44 -12.19 6.29
N GLU A 254 6.18 -11.94 6.65
CA GLU A 254 5.07 -12.88 6.44
C GLU A 254 4.50 -12.74 5.03
N LEU A 255 4.20 -13.87 4.40
CA LEU A 255 3.33 -13.95 3.24
C LEU A 255 2.02 -14.60 3.67
N ASN A 256 0.88 -14.04 3.30
CA ASN A 256 -0.40 -14.73 3.38
C ASN A 256 -1.30 -14.28 2.23
N ILE A 257 -1.61 -15.22 1.33
CA ILE A 257 -2.55 -15.05 0.22
C ILE A 257 -3.75 -15.95 0.51
N GLY A 258 -4.85 -15.31 0.90
CA GLY A 258 -6.15 -15.93 1.11
C GLY A 258 -6.21 -16.98 2.22
N ASN A 259 -5.22 -17.05 3.12
CA ASN A 259 -5.00 -18.15 4.08
C ASN A 259 -4.68 -19.51 3.43
N TRP A 260 -4.29 -19.52 2.15
CA TRP A 260 -3.96 -20.72 1.38
C TRP A 260 -2.48 -20.82 1.04
N ILE A 261 -1.87 -19.69 0.68
CA ILE A 261 -0.42 -19.63 0.42
C ILE A 261 0.16 -18.75 1.51
N VAL A 262 0.92 -19.34 2.41
CA VAL A 262 1.52 -18.63 3.53
C VAL A 262 3.04 -18.69 3.44
N GLY A 263 3.73 -17.81 4.13
CA GLY A 263 5.18 -17.84 4.19
C GLY A 263 5.74 -17.08 5.37
N ASN A 264 6.97 -17.44 5.72
CA ASN A 264 7.75 -16.80 6.77
C ASN A 264 9.22 -16.80 6.37
N ASN A 265 9.80 -15.63 6.14
CA ASN A 265 11.23 -15.45 5.84
C ASN A 265 11.78 -16.39 4.74
N GLY A 266 11.01 -16.53 3.65
CA GLY A 266 11.37 -17.37 2.49
C GLY A 266 10.98 -18.84 2.59
N THR A 267 10.45 -19.31 3.72
CA THR A 267 9.75 -20.59 3.81
C THR A 267 8.31 -20.41 3.30
N ILE A 268 7.83 -21.31 2.44
CA ILE A 268 6.50 -21.24 1.82
C ILE A 268 5.64 -22.44 2.27
N GLY A 269 4.36 -22.18 2.51
CA GLY A 269 3.35 -23.18 2.82
C GLY A 269 2.19 -23.10 1.84
N ILE A 270 1.71 -24.25 1.40
CA ILE A 270 0.46 -24.40 0.65
C ILE A 270 -0.52 -25.20 1.50
N GLY A 271 -1.66 -24.59 1.82
CA GLY A 271 -2.70 -25.12 2.71
C GLY A 271 -2.94 -24.24 3.93
N GLN A 272 -3.82 -24.70 4.82
CA GLN A 272 -4.19 -23.97 6.04
C GLN A 272 -3.26 -24.31 7.20
N PHE A 273 -2.52 -23.31 7.70
CA PHE A 273 -1.60 -23.46 8.83
C PHE A 273 -2.11 -22.69 10.06
N ASN A 274 -2.22 -23.38 11.20
CA ASN A 274 -2.67 -22.81 12.47
C ASN A 274 -1.54 -22.12 13.26
N SER A 275 -0.30 -22.29 12.81
CA SER A 275 0.90 -21.69 13.39
C SER A 275 1.76 -21.14 12.27
N GLN A 276 2.60 -20.15 12.58
CA GLN A 276 3.57 -19.63 11.64
C GLN A 276 4.55 -20.73 11.22
N LEU A 277 4.94 -20.73 9.95
CA LEU A 277 5.98 -21.63 9.45
C LEU A 277 7.33 -21.30 10.10
N PRO A 278 8.25 -22.28 10.22
CA PRO A 278 9.59 -22.01 10.72
C PRO A 278 10.35 -21.07 9.76
N ALA A 279 10.88 -19.97 10.29
CA ALA A 279 11.57 -18.94 9.51
C ALA A 279 12.87 -19.44 8.86
N ASP A 280 13.57 -20.35 9.53
CA ASP A 280 14.78 -21.02 9.06
C ASP A 280 14.46 -22.27 8.21
N GLY A 281 13.18 -22.65 8.14
CA GLY A 281 12.70 -23.85 7.47
C GLY A 281 12.88 -25.13 8.28
N ILE A 282 13.40 -25.07 9.51
CA ILE A 282 13.62 -26.27 10.32
C ILE A 282 12.28 -26.77 10.85
N ALA A 283 11.89 -27.98 10.42
CA ALA A 283 10.65 -28.62 10.85
C ALA A 283 10.85 -29.38 12.17
N GLN A 284 9.79 -30.06 12.63
CA GLN A 284 9.80 -30.77 13.93
C GLN A 284 10.75 -31.97 13.96
N ASP A 285 11.08 -32.53 12.80
CA ASP A 285 12.08 -33.58 12.60
C ASP A 285 13.53 -33.06 12.69
N GLY A 286 13.72 -31.74 12.80
CA GLY A 286 15.04 -31.10 12.81
C GLY A 286 15.64 -30.85 11.42
N GLU A 287 14.95 -31.28 10.36
CA GLU A 287 15.38 -31.11 8.98
C GLU A 287 14.87 -29.81 8.39
N ARG A 288 15.59 -29.28 7.38
CA ARG A 288 15.27 -27.99 6.77
C ARG A 288 14.49 -28.16 5.47
N TYR A 289 13.30 -27.57 5.44
CA TYR A 289 12.43 -27.50 4.28
C TYR A 289 12.09 -26.05 3.92
N LYS A 290 12.02 -25.76 2.62
CA LYS A 290 11.55 -24.45 2.11
C LYS A 290 10.12 -24.47 1.61
N LEU A 291 9.54 -25.65 1.40
CA LEU A 291 8.17 -25.83 0.96
C LEU A 291 7.44 -26.82 1.86
N PHE A 292 6.35 -26.38 2.47
CA PHE A 292 5.43 -27.17 3.28
C PHE A 292 4.11 -27.30 2.52
N VAL A 293 3.61 -28.52 2.31
CA VAL A 293 2.35 -28.73 1.58
C VAL A 293 1.43 -29.61 2.42
N LYS A 294 0.25 -29.11 2.77
CA LYS A 294 -0.82 -29.93 3.35
C LYS A 294 -1.63 -30.62 2.26
N ASP A 295 -2.19 -31.78 2.61
CA ASP A 295 -3.04 -32.60 1.73
C ASP A 295 -2.35 -33.17 0.48
N GLY A 296 -1.01 -33.18 0.48
CA GLY A 296 -0.19 -33.87 -0.51
C GLY A 296 0.04 -33.11 -1.82
N ILE A 297 0.77 -33.75 -2.75
CA ILE A 297 1.11 -33.21 -4.06
C ILE A 297 0.71 -34.22 -5.13
N ARG A 298 -0.23 -33.84 -6.01
CA ARG A 298 -0.53 -34.59 -7.23
C ARG A 298 0.27 -34.01 -8.39
N THR A 299 1.17 -34.80 -8.97
CA THR A 299 2.02 -34.39 -10.09
C THR A 299 2.15 -35.50 -11.12
N GLU A 300 2.33 -35.15 -12.39
CA GLU A 300 2.62 -36.09 -13.46
C GLU A 300 4.10 -36.53 -13.45
N LYS A 301 4.99 -35.71 -12.89
CA LYS A 301 6.43 -35.99 -12.86
C LYS A 301 7.11 -35.28 -11.69
N ILE A 302 8.06 -35.98 -11.07
CA ILE A 302 8.98 -35.43 -10.08
C ILE A 302 10.40 -35.90 -10.39
N LYS A 303 11.37 -35.00 -10.34
CA LYS A 303 12.80 -35.31 -10.47
C LYS A 303 13.49 -34.81 -9.20
N VAL A 304 14.27 -35.67 -8.56
CA VAL A 304 15.05 -35.35 -7.36
C VAL A 304 16.51 -35.42 -7.73
N ASP A 305 17.23 -34.31 -7.60
CA ASP A 305 18.66 -34.27 -7.89
C ASP A 305 19.47 -34.97 -6.80
N ILE A 306 20.60 -35.54 -7.22
CA ILE A 306 21.50 -36.28 -6.34
C ILE A 306 22.78 -35.46 -6.20
N ALA A 307 23.03 -34.96 -4.99
CA ALA A 307 24.33 -34.41 -4.66
C ALA A 307 25.39 -35.50 -4.84
N SER A 308 26.47 -35.17 -5.55
CA SER A 308 27.56 -36.10 -5.89
C SER A 308 28.19 -36.78 -4.67
N SER A 309 28.04 -36.20 -3.48
CA SER A 309 28.51 -36.71 -2.19
C SER A 309 27.75 -37.93 -1.66
N ASN A 310 26.53 -38.20 -2.11
CA ASN A 310 25.65 -39.19 -1.46
C ASN A 310 25.70 -40.58 -2.09
N GLY A 311 26.44 -40.75 -3.19
CA GLY A 311 26.62 -42.03 -3.88
C GLY A 311 25.33 -42.60 -4.50
N TRP A 312 25.49 -43.49 -5.47
CA TRP A 312 24.44 -44.38 -5.95
C TRP A 312 24.72 -45.78 -5.38
N ALA A 313 23.70 -46.63 -5.24
CA ALA A 313 23.80 -47.88 -4.47
C ALA A 313 24.81 -48.90 -5.02
N ASP A 314 25.34 -48.70 -6.23
CA ASP A 314 26.25 -49.60 -6.96
C ASP A 314 27.46 -50.15 -6.17
N TYR A 315 27.84 -49.50 -5.06
CA TYR A 315 28.89 -49.98 -4.16
C TYR A 315 28.62 -51.38 -3.57
N VAL A 316 27.36 -51.86 -3.57
CA VAL A 316 27.03 -53.23 -3.12
C VAL A 316 27.74 -54.31 -3.94
N PHE A 317 28.11 -53.99 -5.19
CA PHE A 317 28.83 -54.91 -6.07
C PHE A 317 30.36 -54.84 -5.97
N GLU A 318 30.90 -53.98 -5.09
CA GLU A 318 32.33 -53.91 -4.85
C GLU A 318 32.85 -55.18 -4.17
N LYS A 319 34.12 -55.55 -4.46
CA LYS A 319 34.68 -56.85 -4.04
C LYS A 319 34.81 -57.01 -2.53
N ASP A 320 34.89 -55.90 -1.81
CA ASP A 320 35.02 -55.82 -0.36
C ASP A 320 33.70 -55.54 0.36
N TYR A 321 32.57 -55.51 -0.38
CA TYR A 321 31.25 -55.37 0.23
C TYR A 321 30.93 -56.54 1.15
N LYS A 322 30.64 -56.23 2.42
CA LYS A 322 30.31 -57.24 3.44
C LYS A 322 28.82 -57.53 3.43
N LEU A 323 28.42 -58.50 2.61
CA LEU A 323 27.05 -59.01 2.60
C LEU A 323 26.74 -59.74 3.92
N MET A 324 25.66 -59.33 4.59
CA MET A 324 25.18 -59.99 5.82
C MET A 324 24.75 -61.43 5.50
N SER A 325 25.10 -62.40 6.35
CA SER A 325 24.69 -63.79 6.10
C SER A 325 23.18 -63.94 6.27
N LEU A 326 22.56 -64.90 5.53
CA LEU A 326 21.12 -65.16 5.65
C LEU A 326 20.70 -65.57 7.07
N ASN A 327 21.58 -66.22 7.83
CA ASN A 327 21.31 -66.60 9.20
C ASN A 327 21.25 -65.36 10.12
N ASP A 328 22.22 -64.45 9.99
CA ASP A 328 22.25 -63.22 10.77
C ASP A 328 21.09 -62.29 10.39
N LEU A 329 20.78 -62.21 9.10
CA LEU A 329 19.63 -61.46 8.59
C LEU A 329 18.31 -62.02 9.17
N SER A 330 18.15 -63.35 9.20
CA SER A 330 16.97 -63.98 9.80
C SER A 330 16.85 -63.66 11.29
N GLN A 331 17.96 -63.73 12.05
CA GLN A 331 17.97 -63.36 13.46
C GLN A 331 17.62 -61.88 13.66
N PHE A 332 18.13 -60.98 12.82
CA PHE A 332 17.82 -59.57 12.87
C PHE A 332 16.32 -59.31 12.65
N ILE A 333 15.74 -59.91 11.60
CA ILE A 333 14.31 -59.76 11.29
C ILE A 333 13.45 -60.31 12.42
N ASN A 334 13.77 -61.49 12.96
CA ASN A 334 13.02 -62.08 14.08
C ASN A 334 13.07 -61.20 15.34
N LYS A 335 14.16 -60.45 15.54
CA LYS A 335 14.33 -59.56 16.69
C LYS A 335 13.66 -58.19 16.48
N ASN A 336 13.78 -57.61 15.30
CA ASN A 336 13.43 -56.19 15.06
C ASN A 336 12.16 -56.00 14.20
N GLY A 337 11.72 -57.02 13.46
CA GLY A 337 10.50 -56.96 12.65
C GLY A 337 10.62 -56.17 11.33
N HIS A 338 11.82 -55.73 10.96
CA HIS A 338 12.11 -55.03 9.70
C HIS A 338 13.51 -55.39 9.18
N LEU A 339 13.81 -55.00 7.94
CA LEU A 339 15.14 -55.18 7.34
C LEU A 339 16.17 -54.25 8.01
N PRO A 340 17.46 -54.63 8.04
CA PRO A 340 18.53 -53.73 8.47
C PRO A 340 18.51 -52.41 7.69
N GLU A 341 18.78 -51.30 8.38
CA GLU A 341 18.81 -49.91 7.86
C GLU A 341 17.46 -49.34 7.39
N VAL A 342 16.45 -50.18 7.16
CA VAL A 342 15.11 -49.71 6.85
C VAL A 342 14.46 -49.22 8.14
N PRO A 343 13.95 -47.98 8.18
CA PRO A 343 13.33 -47.43 9.37
C PRO A 343 12.12 -48.25 9.78
N SER A 344 11.92 -48.40 11.08
CA SER A 344 10.72 -49.00 11.65
C SER A 344 9.48 -48.12 11.37
N THR A 345 8.29 -48.72 11.47
CA THR A 345 7.03 -47.98 11.34
C THR A 345 6.95 -46.79 12.29
N LYS A 346 7.47 -46.93 13.50
CA LYS A 346 7.49 -45.85 14.49
C LYS A 346 8.36 -44.68 14.03
N GLU A 347 9.59 -44.97 13.58
CA GLU A 347 10.51 -43.94 13.07
C GLU A 347 9.98 -43.24 11.82
N ALA A 348 9.33 -44.00 10.92
CA ALA A 348 8.73 -43.44 9.70
C ALA A 348 7.53 -42.53 9.98
N ILE A 349 6.72 -42.84 11.01
CA ILE A 349 5.60 -41.98 11.43
C ILE A 349 6.13 -40.72 12.11
N GLU A 350 7.19 -40.83 12.92
CA GLU A 350 7.74 -39.71 13.69
C GLU A 350 8.51 -38.71 12.81
N ASN A 351 9.34 -39.20 11.88
CA ASN A 351 10.28 -38.36 11.12
C ASN A 351 9.91 -38.22 9.63
N GLY A 352 8.90 -38.94 9.16
CA GLY A 352 8.63 -39.07 7.72
C GLY A 352 9.67 -39.92 6.99
N ILE A 353 9.56 -39.98 5.66
CA ILE A 353 10.48 -40.71 4.79
C ILE A 353 10.94 -39.78 3.67
N GLU A 354 12.25 -39.56 3.58
CA GLU A 354 12.84 -38.85 2.43
C GLU A 354 12.82 -39.77 1.20
N LEU A 355 12.13 -39.33 0.15
CA LEU A 355 11.83 -40.15 -1.03
C LEU A 355 13.09 -40.64 -1.75
N LYS A 356 14.12 -39.79 -1.87
CA LYS A 356 15.38 -40.18 -2.51
C LYS A 356 16.14 -41.20 -1.67
N ALA A 357 16.31 -40.97 -0.38
CA ALA A 357 17.01 -41.88 0.53
C ALA A 357 16.35 -43.26 0.55
N MET A 358 15.00 -43.28 0.56
CA MET A 358 14.26 -44.54 0.49
C MET A 358 14.46 -45.25 -0.87
N ASN A 359 14.43 -44.54 -2.00
CA ASN A 359 14.68 -45.17 -3.30
C ASN A 359 16.10 -45.75 -3.42
N ILE A 360 17.11 -45.06 -2.88
CA ILE A 360 18.50 -45.57 -2.85
C ILE A 360 18.59 -46.79 -1.93
N LEU A 361 17.96 -46.75 -0.75
CA LEU A 361 17.94 -47.88 0.18
C LEU A 361 17.21 -49.09 -0.39
N LEU A 362 16.08 -48.89 -1.07
CA LEU A 362 15.36 -49.96 -1.77
C LEU A 362 16.22 -50.57 -2.88
N LEU A 363 16.95 -49.76 -3.66
CA LEU A 363 17.88 -50.26 -4.67
C LEU A 363 18.99 -51.10 -4.02
N LYS A 364 19.62 -50.61 -2.95
CA LYS A 364 20.61 -51.37 -2.16
C LYS A 364 20.06 -52.74 -1.74
N LYS A 365 18.84 -52.79 -1.18
CA LYS A 365 18.24 -54.06 -0.73
C LYS A 365 17.91 -55.01 -1.89
N ILE A 366 17.56 -54.49 -3.06
CA ILE A 366 17.39 -55.29 -4.28
C ILE A 366 18.73 -55.89 -4.73
N GLU A 367 19.83 -55.13 -4.66
CA GLU A 367 21.17 -55.60 -5.02
C GLU A 367 21.69 -56.66 -4.04
N GLU A 368 21.50 -56.48 -2.73
CA GLU A 368 21.81 -57.49 -1.70
C GLU A 368 21.02 -58.78 -1.91
N LEU A 369 19.72 -58.67 -2.19
CA LEU A 369 18.88 -59.82 -2.53
C LEU A 369 19.38 -60.54 -3.78
N THR A 370 19.83 -59.79 -4.79
CA THR A 370 20.39 -60.34 -6.03
C THR A 370 21.67 -61.13 -5.77
N LEU A 371 22.55 -60.65 -4.88
CA LEU A 371 23.75 -61.39 -4.47
C LEU A 371 23.40 -62.70 -3.75
N HIS A 372 22.45 -62.68 -2.82
CA HIS A 372 21.98 -63.91 -2.16
C HIS A 372 21.37 -64.91 -3.14
N ALA A 373 20.59 -64.44 -4.13
CA ALA A 373 20.02 -65.30 -5.17
C ALA A 373 21.11 -65.96 -6.03
N ILE A 374 22.16 -65.22 -6.41
CA ILE A 374 23.31 -65.77 -7.14
C ILE A 374 24.04 -66.83 -6.30
N GLU A 375 24.24 -66.59 -5.00
CA GLU A 375 24.86 -67.55 -4.10
C GLU A 375 24.00 -68.82 -3.95
N GLN A 376 22.70 -68.66 -3.78
CA GLN A 376 21.75 -69.76 -3.68
C GLN A 376 21.76 -70.61 -4.96
N GLN A 377 21.77 -69.97 -6.14
CA GLN A 377 21.84 -70.67 -7.43
C GLN A 377 23.13 -71.48 -7.56
N LYS A 378 24.29 -70.91 -7.20
CA LYS A 378 25.56 -71.66 -7.16
C LYS A 378 25.48 -72.88 -6.26
N ARG A 379 24.81 -72.79 -5.12
CA ARG A 379 24.63 -73.92 -4.19
C ARG A 379 23.71 -75.00 -4.77
N ILE A 380 22.63 -74.61 -5.45
CA ILE A 380 21.74 -75.54 -6.16
C ILE A 380 22.51 -76.30 -7.24
N GLU A 381 23.30 -75.62 -8.07
CA GLU A 381 24.11 -76.26 -9.11
C GLU A 381 25.12 -77.27 -8.55
N VAL A 382 25.74 -76.94 -7.41
CA VAL A 382 26.64 -77.87 -6.70
C VAL A 382 25.88 -79.09 -6.17
N LEU A 383 24.67 -78.91 -5.65
CA LEU A 383 23.83 -80.00 -5.16
C LEU A 383 23.34 -80.90 -6.32
N GLU A 384 22.88 -80.30 -7.43
CA GLU A 384 22.48 -81.04 -8.63
C GLU A 384 23.63 -81.86 -9.23
N LYS A 385 24.86 -81.30 -9.25
CA LYS A 385 26.06 -82.03 -9.66
C LYS A 385 26.43 -83.18 -8.73
N LYS A 386 26.05 -83.13 -7.45
CA LYS A 386 26.28 -84.23 -6.49
C LYS A 386 25.20 -85.31 -6.57
N MET A 387 24.05 -85.01 -7.16
CA MET A 387 22.93 -85.94 -7.35
C MET A 387 22.97 -86.68 -8.69
N LYS A 388 23.76 -86.18 -9.65
CA LYS A 388 24.17 -86.90 -10.86
C LYS A 388 25.42 -87.72 -10.58
#